data_AF-A0A314XLJ9-F1
#
_entry.id   AF-A0A314XLJ9-F1
#
_cell.length_a   1.000
_cell.length_b   1.000
_cell.length_c   1.000
_cell.angle_alpha   90.00
_cell.angle_beta   90.00
_cell.angle_gamma   90.00
#
_symmetry.space_group_name_H-M   'P 1'
#
loop_
_entity.id
_entity.type
_entity.pdbx_description
1 polymer ?
#
loop_
_entity_poly.entity_id
_entity_poly.type
_entity_poly.pdbx_seq_one_letter_code
_entity_poly.pdbx_strand_id
1 'polypeptide(L)'
;MADTQTFQKFWSCLDMAMALDLLDSAQLDELQIRLAVDEEMISRYAEAEMKMIEGCSLEHELAEIKQQAQPAMAQLKENDLVVQRESEELTQVEAQIIEL
;
A
#
# COMPACT_ATOMS: atom_id res chain seq x y z
N MET A 1 -14.30 11.86 5.93
CA MET A 1 -13.27 12.35 6.87
C MET A 1 -13.75 13.63 7.52
N ALA A 2 -13.50 13.81 8.81
CA ALA A 2 -13.69 15.13 9.43
C ALA A 2 -12.74 16.11 8.75
N ASP A 3 -13.31 17.14 8.13
CA ASP A 3 -12.54 18.23 7.51
C ASP A 3 -11.78 18.98 8.61
N THR A 4 -10.52 19.37 8.36
CA THR A 4 -9.73 20.25 9.23
C THR A 4 -10.50 21.52 9.62
N GLN A 5 -11.43 21.99 8.77
CA GLN A 5 -12.35 23.08 9.10
C GLN A 5 -13.29 22.78 10.29
N THR A 6 -13.65 21.52 10.51
CA THR A 6 -14.55 21.10 11.58
C THR A 6 -13.87 21.26 12.93
N PHE A 7 -12.61 20.85 13.05
CA PHE A 7 -11.81 21.05 14.24
C PHE A 7 -11.54 22.52 14.51
N GLN A 8 -11.20 23.32 13.49
CA GLN A 8 -11.02 24.76 13.65
C GLN A 8 -12.28 25.48 14.15
N LYS A 9 -13.46 25.09 13.66
CA LYS A 9 -14.75 25.63 14.16
C LYS A 9 -14.99 25.25 15.60
N PHE A 10 -14.70 24.01 15.98
CA PHE A 10 -14.83 23.54 17.35
C PHE A 10 -13.90 24.30 18.31
N TRP A 11 -12.63 24.51 17.91
CA TRP A 11 -11.69 25.33 18.68
C TRP A 11 -12.20 26.75 18.91
N SER A 12 -12.72 27.38 17.86
CA SER A 12 -13.31 28.72 17.95
C SER A 12 -14.51 28.76 18.92
N CYS A 13 -15.29 27.68 19.03
CA CYS A 13 -16.39 27.59 19.99
C CYS A 13 -15.88 27.45 21.44
N LEU A 14 -14.80 26.71 21.66
CA LEU A 14 -14.18 26.59 22.99
C LEU A 14 -13.60 27.93 23.46
N ASP A 15 -12.91 28.65 22.58
CA ASP A 15 -12.40 29.99 22.86
C ASP A 15 -13.53 30.96 23.23
N MET A 16 -14.67 30.88 22.52
CA MET A 16 -15.85 31.68 22.81
C MET A 16 -16.49 31.32 24.15
N ALA A 17 -16.58 30.03 24.47
CA ALA A 17 -17.13 29.57 25.75
C ALA A 17 -16.27 30.02 26.94
N MET A 18 -14.94 30.02 26.80
CA MET A 18 -14.03 30.62 27.78
C MET A 18 -14.26 32.13 27.91
N ALA A 19 -14.37 32.86 26.79
CA ALA A 19 -14.61 34.31 26.81
C ALA A 19 -15.97 34.72 27.42
N LEU A 20 -16.93 33.79 27.48
CA LEU A 20 -18.24 33.96 28.10
C LEU A 20 -18.28 33.44 29.56
N ASP A 21 -17.13 33.08 30.15
CA ASP A 21 -17.02 32.46 31.48
C ASP A 21 -17.87 31.19 31.65
N LEU A 22 -18.18 30.49 30.55
CA LEU A 22 -18.92 29.22 30.56
C LEU A 22 -18.00 28.01 30.83
N LEU A 23 -16.69 28.18 30.61
CA LEU A 23 -15.64 27.22 30.91
C LEU A 23 -14.59 27.90 31.77
N ASP A 24 -14.13 27.21 32.81
CA ASP A 24 -12.91 27.59 33.50
C ASP A 24 -11.67 27.02 32.78
N SER A 25 -10.49 27.52 33.15
CA SER A 25 -9.22 27.10 32.53
C SER A 25 -8.98 25.60 32.66
N ALA A 26 -9.35 24.97 33.78
CA ALA A 26 -9.10 23.56 33.99
C ALA A 26 -10.00 22.68 33.10
N GLN A 27 -11.25 23.11 32.91
CA GLN A 27 -12.19 22.45 31.99
C GLN A 27 -11.74 22.60 30.53
N LEU A 28 -11.21 23.76 30.15
CA LEU A 28 -10.66 23.98 28.82
C LEU A 28 -9.42 23.10 28.56
N ASP A 29 -8.51 23.01 29.53
CA ASP A 29 -7.31 22.17 29.44
C ASP A 29 -7.69 20.67 29.29
N GLU A 30 -8.67 20.19 30.05
CA GLU A 30 -9.16 18.82 29.95
C GLU A 30 -9.76 18.52 28.55
N LEU A 31 -10.60 19.44 28.05
CA LEU A 31 -11.20 19.31 26.73
C LEU A 31 -10.15 19.37 25.61
N GLN A 32 -9.13 20.22 25.75
CA GLN A 32 -8.02 20.30 24.82
C GLN A 32 -7.25 18.98 24.72
N ILE A 33 -6.90 18.39 25.86
CA ILE A 33 -6.19 17.10 25.92
C ILE A 33 -7.01 16.00 25.26
N ARG A 34 -8.31 15.91 25.56
CA ARG A 34 -9.18 14.90 24.96
C ARG A 34 -9.31 15.07 23.44
N LEU A 35 -9.48 16.31 22.97
CA LEU A 35 -9.61 16.57 21.55
C LEU A 35 -8.32 16.24 20.77
N ALA A 36 -7.15 16.54 21.36
CA ALA A 36 -5.87 16.20 20.73
C ALA A 36 -5.72 14.67 20.52
N VAL A 37 -6.19 13.87 21.47
CA VAL A 37 -6.21 12.40 21.33
C VAL A 37 -7.16 11.97 20.20
N ASP A 38 -8.36 12.53 20.15
CA ASP A 38 -9.35 12.19 19.12
C ASP A 38 -8.87 12.61 17.71
N GLU A 39 -8.23 13.77 17.57
CA GLU A 39 -7.64 14.26 16.33
C GLU A 39 -6.49 13.35 15.84
N GLU A 40 -5.62 12.91 16.75
CA GLU A 40 -4.56 11.97 16.44
C GLU A 40 -5.13 10.63 15.98
N MET A 41 -6.16 10.11 16.66
CA MET A 41 -6.81 8.86 16.29
C MET A 41 -7.46 8.94 14.91
N ILE A 42 -8.18 10.02 14.61
CA ILE A 42 -8.78 10.24 13.30
C ILE A 42 -7.71 10.33 12.21
N SER A 43 -6.59 11.00 12.48
CA SER A 43 -5.46 11.11 11.56
C SER A 43 -4.82 9.75 11.27
N ARG A 44 -4.64 8.90 12.30
CA ARG A 44 -4.16 7.52 12.12
C ARG A 44 -5.13 6.66 11.31
N TYR A 45 -6.43 6.78 11.56
CA TYR A 45 -7.44 6.07 10.76
C TYR A 45 -7.43 6.50 9.30
N ALA A 46 -7.29 7.80 9.04
CA ALA A 46 -7.16 8.34 7.70
C ALA A 46 -5.93 7.79 6.96
N GLU A 47 -4.77 7.75 7.63
CA GLU A 47 -3.55 7.17 7.07
C GLU A 47 -3.70 5.66 6.81
N ALA A 48 -4.31 4.92 7.74
CA ALA A 48 -4.57 3.50 7.59
C ALA A 48 -5.52 3.20 6.42
N GLU A 49 -6.57 4.00 6.27
CA GLU A 49 -7.49 3.92 5.14
C GLU A 49 -6.77 4.17 3.81
N MET A 50 -5.93 5.21 3.74
CA MET A 50 -5.14 5.50 2.54
C MET A 50 -4.19 4.35 2.18
N LYS A 51 -3.46 3.80 3.15
CA LYS A 51 -2.58 2.64 2.95
C LYS A 51 -3.34 1.40 2.50
N MET A 52 -4.54 1.19 3.03
CA MET A 52 -5.41 0.08 2.62
C MET A 52 -5.83 0.23 1.16
N ILE A 53 -6.27 1.43 0.76
CA ILE A 53 -6.67 1.72 -0.63
C ILE A 53 -5.48 1.52 -1.59
N GLU A 54 -4.30 2.02 -1.23
CA GLU A 54 -3.07 1.82 -2.00
C GLU A 54 -2.73 0.33 -2.11
N GLY A 55 -2.79 -0.41 -0.99
CA GLY A 55 -2.58 -1.85 -0.96
C GLY A 55 -3.52 -2.61 -1.91
N CYS A 56 -4.82 -2.27 -1.90
CA CYS A 56 -5.79 -2.87 -2.83
C CYS A 56 -5.48 -2.55 -4.30
N SER A 57 -5.01 -1.33 -4.61
CA SER A 57 -4.57 -0.97 -5.97
C SER A 57 -3.37 -1.81 -6.40
N LEU A 58 -2.36 -1.93 -5.54
CA LEU A 58 -1.15 -2.70 -5.82
C LEU A 58 -1.44 -4.20 -6.00
N GLU A 59 -2.36 -4.76 -5.22
CA GLU A 59 -2.79 -6.15 -5.39
C GLU A 59 -3.47 -6.37 -6.76
N HIS A 60 -4.29 -5.41 -7.19
CA HIS A 60 -4.94 -5.44 -8.49
C HIS A 60 -3.93 -5.35 -9.64
N GLU A 61 -3.03 -4.35 -9.60
CA GLU A 61 -1.97 -4.17 -10.60
C GLU A 61 -1.07 -5.41 -10.69
N LEU A 62 -0.71 -6.01 -9.54
CA LEU A 62 0.08 -7.23 -9.51
C LEU A 62 -0.66 -8.41 -10.19
N ALA A 63 -1.97 -8.52 -10.00
CA ALA A 63 -2.77 -9.55 -10.65
C ALA A 63 -2.79 -9.36 -12.18
N GLU A 64 -2.95 -8.13 -12.65
CA GLU A 64 -2.89 -7.80 -14.08
C GLU A 64 -1.52 -8.11 -14.68
N ILE A 65 -0.43 -7.71 -14.01
CA ILE A 65 0.94 -8.00 -14.46
C ILE A 65 1.16 -9.51 -14.55
N LYS A 66 0.73 -10.29 -13.55
CA LYS A 66 0.85 -11.76 -13.58
C LYS A 66 0.10 -12.36 -14.76
N GLN A 67 -1.12 -11.89 -15.02
CA GLN A 67 -1.92 -12.36 -16.15
C GLN A 67 -1.25 -12.03 -17.49
N GLN A 68 -0.74 -10.80 -17.65
CA GLN A 68 -0.06 -10.35 -18.86
C GLN A 68 1.29 -11.05 -19.08
N ALA A 69 2.02 -11.38 -18.01
CA ALA A 69 3.31 -12.06 -18.09
C ALA A 69 3.18 -13.57 -18.34
N GLN A 70 2.01 -14.16 -18.09
CA GLN A 70 1.80 -15.61 -18.18
C GLN A 70 2.16 -16.21 -19.56
N PRO A 71 1.81 -15.59 -20.70
CA PRO A 71 2.19 -16.10 -22.02
C PRO A 71 3.70 -16.06 -22.25
N ALA A 72 4.37 -14.96 -21.87
CA ALA A 72 5.82 -14.84 -22.01
C ALA A 72 6.55 -15.88 -21.13
N MET A 73 6.07 -16.10 -19.90
CA MET A 73 6.60 -17.15 -19.02
C MET A 73 6.38 -18.55 -19.56
N ALA A 74 5.26 -18.82 -20.24
CA ALA A 74 5.01 -20.09 -20.90
C ALA A 74 5.98 -20.29 -22.08
N GLN A 75 6.18 -19.26 -22.89
CA GLN A 75 7.12 -19.31 -24.02
C GLN A 75 8.57 -19.53 -23.57
N LEU A 76 9.00 -18.85 -22.49
CA LEU A 76 10.33 -19.05 -21.94
C LEU A 76 10.55 -20.49 -21.47
N LYS A 77 9.56 -21.10 -20.81
CA LYS A 77 9.63 -22.51 -20.41
C LYS A 77 9.72 -23.45 -21.61
N GLU A 78 8.96 -23.18 -22.67
CA GLU A 78 9.05 -23.97 -23.90
C GLU A 78 10.43 -23.86 -24.55
N ASN A 79 10.95 -22.63 -24.65
CA ASN A 79 12.28 -22.39 -25.21
C ASN A 79 13.37 -23.09 -24.40
N ASP A 80 13.29 -23.08 -23.06
CA ASP A 80 14.24 -23.80 -22.20
C ASP A 80 14.26 -25.31 -22.51
N LEU A 81 13.10 -25.91 -22.76
CA LEU A 81 13.01 -27.33 -23.14
C LEU A 81 13.60 -27.60 -24.52
N VAL A 82 13.42 -26.68 -25.47
CA VAL A 82 14.02 -26.78 -26.80
C VAL A 82 15.53 -26.71 -26.70
N VAL A 83 16.07 -25.73 -25.98
CA VAL A 83 17.52 -25.57 -25.78
C VAL A 83 18.13 -26.79 -25.09
N GLN A 84 17.44 -27.37 -24.09
CA GLN A 84 17.89 -28.61 -23.45
C GLN A 84 18.03 -29.75 -24.46
N ARG A 85 16.99 -29.99 -25.28
CA ARG A 85 17.02 -31.04 -26.30
C ARG A 85 18.12 -30.81 -27.33
N GLU A 86 18.25 -29.60 -27.83
CA GLU A 86 19.30 -29.25 -28.80
C GLU A 86 20.70 -29.45 -28.20
N SER A 87 20.88 -29.16 -26.91
CA SER A 87 22.15 -29.38 -26.21
C SER A 87 22.48 -30.88 -26.06
N GLU A 88 21.48 -31.71 -25.76
CA GLU A 88 21.63 -33.17 -25.70
C GLU A 88 21.99 -33.76 -27.06
N GLU A 89 21.29 -33.33 -28.12
CA GLU A 89 21.56 -33.75 -29.49
C GLU A 89 22.97 -33.33 -29.93
N LEU A 90 23.39 -32.09 -29.62
CA LEU A 90 24.74 -31.61 -29.90
C LEU A 90 25.80 -32.49 -29.21
N THR A 91 25.61 -32.78 -27.91
CA THR A 91 26.52 -33.64 -27.15
C THR A 91 26.63 -35.03 -27.77
N GLN A 92 25.51 -35.58 -28.26
CA GLN A 92 25.50 -36.88 -28.93
C GLN A 92 26.25 -36.86 -30.28
N VAL A 93 26.12 -35.77 -31.05
CA VAL A 93 26.85 -35.60 -32.30
C VAL A 93 28.35 -35.43 -32.03
N GLU A 94 28.73 -34.64 -31.03
CA GLU A 94 30.12 -34.46 -30.63
C GLU A 94 30.77 -35.79 -30.21
N ALA A 95 30.07 -36.64 -29.45
CA ALA A 95 30.56 -37.96 -29.09
C ALA A 95 30.81 -38.86 -30.32
N GLN A 96 29.91 -38.85 -31.31
CA GLN A 96 30.08 -39.60 -32.56
C GLN A 96 31.28 -39.12 -33.38
N ILE A 97 31.58 -37.82 -33.36
CA ILE A 97 32.75 -37.28 -34.06
C ILE A 97 34.05 -37.73 -33.40
N ILE A 98 34.10 -37.83 -32.06
CA ILE A 98 35.29 -38.28 -31.33
C ILE A 98 35.59 -39.77 -31.58
N GLU A 99 34.57 -40.57 -31.88
CA GLU A 99 34.70 -42.01 -32.17
C GLU A 99 35.11 -42.33 -33.63
N LEU A 100 35.13 -41.33 -34.52
CA LEU A 100 35.56 -41.44 -35.93
C LEU A 100 37.08 -41.24 -36.11
#